data_AF-K1VY83-F1
#
_entry.id   AF-K1VY83-F1
#
_cell.length_a   1.000
_cell.length_b   1.000
_cell.length_c   1.000
_cell.angle_alpha   90.00
_cell.angle_beta   90.00
_cell.angle_gamma   90.00
#
_symmetry.space_group_name_H-M   'P 1'
#
loop_
_entity.id
_entity.type
_entity.pdbx_description
1 polymer ?
#
loop_
_entity_poly.entity_id
_entity_poly.type
_entity_poly.pdbx_seq_one_letter_code
_entity_poly.pdbx_strand_id
1 'polypeptide(L)' 'MREELEALREVAGEEALKLVKFKDDPTNRRIVSSWPARFDNTYALGLGFEVDEGGMVPIVRRFQAAVKAGEA' A
#
# COMPACT_ATOMS: atom_id res chain seq x y z
N MET A 1 -2.65 0.92 -7.34
CA MET A 1 -3.88 1.58 -6.85
C MET A 1 -5.11 0.69 -6.75
N ARG A 2 -5.41 -0.22 -7.68
CA ARG A 2 -6.62 -1.07 -7.55
C ARG A 2 -6.57 -1.96 -6.31
N GLU A 3 -5.42 -2.61 -6.09
CA GLU A 3 -5.21 -3.57 -4.99
C GLU A 3 -5.31 -2.89 -3.62
N GLU A 4 -4.81 -1.67 -3.52
CA GLU A 4 -4.80 -0.85 -2.31
C GLU A 4 -6.22 -0.39 -1.94
N LEU A 5 -7.04 -0.02 -2.94
CA LEU A 5 -8.45 0.32 -2.72
C LEU A 5 -9.28 -0.91 -2.33
N GLU A 6 -9.00 -2.06 -2.94
CA GLU A 6 -9.69 -3.32 -2.60
C GLU A 6 -9.34 -3.75 -1.17
N ALA A 7 -8.06 -3.72 -0.81
CA ALA A 7 -7.61 -4.03 0.54
C ALA A 7 -8.21 -3.07 1.58
N LEU A 8 -8.27 -1.77 1.28
CA LEU A 8 -8.92 -0.79 2.14
C LEU A 8 -10.40 -1.12 2.32
N ARG A 9 -11.11 -1.44 1.23
CA ARG A 9 -12.51 -1.85 1.28
C ARG A 9 -12.72 -3.10 2.11
N GLU A 10 -11.90 -4.13 1.92
CA GLU A 10 -12.00 -5.39 2.65
C GLU A 10 -11.78 -5.19 4.17
N VAL A 11 -10.81 -4.36 4.54
CA VAL A 11 -10.38 -4.21 5.94
C VAL A 11 -11.21 -3.16 6.70
N ALA A 12 -11.58 -2.06 6.05
CA ALA A 12 -12.22 -0.90 6.69
C ALA A 12 -13.63 -0.61 6.18
N GLY A 13 -14.10 -1.33 5.15
CA GLY A 13 -15.44 -1.20 4.59
C GLY A 13 -15.62 -0.05 3.59
N GLU A 14 -16.81 0.03 3.02
CA GLU A 14 -17.20 1.03 2.00
C GLU A 14 -17.14 2.47 2.51
N GLU A 15 -17.44 2.72 3.79
CA GLU A 15 -17.42 4.07 4.36
C GLU A 15 -16.01 4.68 4.37
N ALA A 16 -14.98 3.86 4.62
CA ALA A 16 -13.59 4.31 4.54
C ALA A 16 -13.19 4.60 3.08
N LEU A 17 -13.63 3.75 2.14
CA LEU A 17 -13.33 3.93 0.73
C LEU A 17 -13.91 5.24 0.17
N LYS A 18 -15.10 5.65 0.62
CA LYS A 18 -15.75 6.92 0.23
C LYS A 18 -14.95 8.17 0.58
N LEU A 19 -14.00 8.08 1.52
CA LEU A 19 -13.15 9.21 1.90
C LEU A 19 -12.04 9.47 0.87
N VAL A 20 -11.73 8.51 0.00
CA VAL A 20 -10.68 8.63 -1.02
C VAL A 20 -11.13 9.59 -2.12
N LYS A 21 -10.29 10.58 -2.44
CA LYS A 21 -10.53 11.56 -3.50
C LYS A 21 -9.42 11.47 -4.54
N PHE A 22 -9.78 11.16 -5.79
CA PHE A 22 -8.85 11.18 -6.91
C PHE A 22 -8.69 12.61 -7.41
N LYS A 23 -7.50 13.18 -7.21
CA LYS A 23 -7.11 14.48 -7.75
C LYS A 23 -5.82 14.32 -8.52
N ASP A 24 -5.87 14.69 -9.79
CA ASP A 24 -4.66 14.74 -10.62
C ASP A 24 -3.81 15.94 -10.20
N ASP A 25 -2.54 15.67 -9.93
CA ASP A 25 -1.54 16.67 -9.59
C ASP A 25 -0.33 16.48 -10.52
N PRO A 26 0.00 17.45 -11.39
CA PRO A 26 1.11 17.34 -12.33
C PRO A 26 2.47 17.10 -11.68
N THR A 27 2.69 17.64 -10.48
CA THR A 27 3.94 17.46 -9.72
C THR A 27 4.05 16.03 -9.22
N ASN A 28 2.98 15.52 -8.59
CA ASN A 28 2.94 14.13 -8.11
C ASN A 28 3.10 13.15 -9.25
N ARG A 29 2.37 13.36 -10.36
CA ARG A 29 2.44 12.48 -11.53
C ARG A 29 3.86 12.39 -12.06
N ARG A 30 4.55 13.53 -12.23
CA ARG A 30 5.93 13.56 -12.74
C ARG A 30 6.90 12.79 -11.85
N ILE A 31 6.78 12.94 -10.53
CA ILE A 31 7.64 12.24 -9.57
C ILE A 31 7.35 10.74 -9.60
N VAL A 32 6.09 10.36 -9.38
CA VAL A 32 5.68 8.95 -9.25
C VAL A 32 5.91 8.19 -10.57
N SER A 33 5.73 8.83 -11.73
CA SER A 33 5.97 8.17 -13.03
C SER A 33 7.44 7.82 -13.27
N SER A 34 8.37 8.41 -12.54
CA SER A 34 9.80 8.09 -12.64
C SER A 34 10.20 6.86 -11.82
N TRP A 35 9.33 6.39 -10.93
CA TRP A 35 9.62 5.24 -10.07
C TRP A 35 9.36 3.93 -10.82
N PRO A 36 10.23 2.92 -10.66
CA PRO A 36 10.02 1.64 -11.29
C PRO A 36 8.84 0.91 -10.64
N ALA A 37 7.96 0.35 -11.47
CA ALA A 37 6.78 -0.38 -11.00
C ALA A 37 7.12 -1.77 -10.42
N ARG A 38 8.30 -2.31 -10.76
CA ARG A 38 8.80 -3.61 -10.29
C ARG A 38 10.30 -3.52 -10.09
N PHE A 39 10.79 -4.24 -9.09
CA PHE A 39 12.20 -4.37 -8.78
C PHE A 39 12.63 -5.83 -8.91
N ASP A 40 13.86 -6.04 -9.35
CA ASP A 40 14.52 -7.33 -9.16
C ASP A 40 15.04 -7.40 -7.72
N ASN A 41 14.46 -8.30 -6.93
CA ASN A 41 14.83 -8.52 -5.53
C ASN A 41 15.67 -9.79 -5.33
N THR A 42 16.15 -10.44 -6.40
CA THR A 42 16.88 -11.72 -6.35
C THR A 42 18.06 -11.69 -5.37
N TYR A 43 18.82 -10.58 -5.36
CA TYR A 43 19.96 -10.43 -4.45
C TYR A 43 19.54 -10.42 -2.98
N ALA A 44 18.50 -9.66 -2.62
CA ALA A 44 18.01 -9.59 -1.24
C ALA A 44 17.46 -10.94 -0.77
N LEU A 45 16.71 -11.63 -1.63
CA LEU A 45 16.22 -12.98 -1.35
C LEU A 45 17.38 -13.97 -1.14
N GLY A 46 18.45 -13.85 -1.93
CA GLY A 46 19.66 -14.65 -1.77
C GLY A 46 20.40 -14.42 -0.44
N LEU A 47 20.18 -13.27 0.21
CA LEU A 47 20.71 -12.96 1.55
C LEU A 47 19.79 -13.43 2.69
N GLY A 48 18.63 -14.02 2.39
CA GLY A 48 17.67 -14.50 3.38
C GLY A 48 16.63 -13.47 3.82
N PHE A 49 16.49 -12.35 3.09
CA PHE A 49 15.31 -11.50 3.27
C PHE A 49 14.07 -12.21 2.71
N GLU A 50 12.94 -12.00 3.38
CA GLU A 50 11.65 -12.54 2.98
C GLU A 50 10.73 -11.42 2.51
N VAL A 51 9.81 -11.75 1.61
CA VAL A 51 8.78 -10.82 1.11
C VAL A 51 7.52 -10.96 1.95
N ASP A 52 6.88 -9.83 2.23
CA ASP A 52 5.54 -9.85 2.82
C ASP A 52 4.57 -10.59 1.89
N GLU A 53 3.84 -11.56 2.46
CA GLU A 53 2.85 -12.36 1.74
C GLU A 53 1.43 -11.79 1.89
N GLY A 54 0.50 -12.25 1.05
CA GLY A 54 -0.92 -11.86 1.13
C GLY A 54 -1.26 -10.48 0.55
N GLY A 55 -0.29 -9.81 -0.09
CA GLY A 55 -0.51 -8.54 -0.79
C GLY A 55 -0.79 -7.39 0.16
N MET A 56 -1.71 -6.49 -0.21
CA MET A 56 -1.93 -5.24 0.53
C MET A 56 -2.84 -5.39 1.77
N VAL A 57 -3.66 -6.45 1.85
CA VAL A 57 -4.61 -6.66 2.97
C VAL A 57 -3.90 -6.76 4.33
N PRO A 58 -2.84 -7.58 4.51
CA PRO A 58 -2.12 -7.65 5.78
C PRO A 58 -1.51 -6.31 6.19
N ILE A 59 -1.01 -5.53 5.21
CA ILE A 59 -0.41 -4.22 5.45
C ILE A 59 -1.46 -3.22 5.98
N VAL A 60 -2.64 -3.17 5.36
CA VAL A 60 -3.74 -2.31 5.82
C VAL A 60 -4.21 -2.73 7.22
N ARG A 61 -4.32 -4.03 7.51
CA ARG A 61 -4.68 -4.53 8.86
C ARG A 61 -3.66 -4.11 9.92
N ARG A 62 -2.37 -4.29 9.63
CA ARG A 62 -1.28 -3.89 10.54
C ARG A 62 -1.31 -2.39 10.81
N PHE A 63 -1.46 -1.57 9.77
CA PHE A 63 -1.55 -0.13 9.94
C PHE A 63 -2.79 0.30 10.73
N GLN A 64 -3.96 -0.30 10.46
CA GLN A 64 -5.18 -0.04 11.24
C GLN A 64 -4.99 -0.35 12.73
N ALA A 65 -4.29 -1.45 13.06
CA ALA A 65 -3.98 -1.79 14.44
C ALA A 65 -3.05 -0.75 15.10
N ALA A 66 -1.99 -0.32 14.41
CA ALA A 66 -1.08 0.72 14.90
C ALA A 66 -1.81 2.06 15.17
N VAL A 67 -2.70 2.48 14.27
CA VAL A 67 -3.53 3.69 14.45
C VAL A 67 -4.44 3.56 15.67
N LYS A 68 -5.09 2.40 15.87
CA LYS A 68 -5.93 2.15 17.05
C LYS A 68 -5.13 2.13 18.36
N ALA A 69 -3.86 1.75 18.30
CA ALA A 69 -2.95 1.77 19.45
C ALA A 69 -2.33 3.15 19.72
N GLY A 70 -2.51 4.13 18.82
CA GLY A 70 -1.90 5.47 18.95
C GLY A 70 -0.41 5.50 18.61
N GLU A 71 0.06 4.54 17.82
CA GLU A 71 1.47 4.36 17.44
C GLU A 71 1.80 4.93 16.05
N ALA A 72 0.82 5.53 15.38
CA ALA A 72 0.90 6.05 14.01
C ALA A 72 0.56 7.54 13.95
#